data_AF-A0A396QKX2-F1
#
_entry.id   AF-A0A396QKX2-F1
#
_cell.length_a   1.000
_cell.length_b   1.000
_cell.length_c   1.000
_cell.angle_alpha   90.00
_cell.angle_beta   90.00
_cell.angle_gamma   90.00
#
_symmetry.space_group_name_H-M   'P 1'
#
loop_
_entity.id
_entity.type
_entity.pdbx_description
1 polymer ?
#
loop_
_entity_poly.entity_id
_entity_poly.type
_entity_poly.pdbx_seq_one_letter_code
_entity_poly.pdbx_strand_id
1 'polypeptide(L)'
;MNLKKKFSHIILLFPVFLLLLAAPLTAWADVIWTPENSFYESHENECEYIDRQYTAKADTSLYEEPLAPKASDTLEGGATVYVSFVYRDEGGQEWGYAEQYSANQSGWARMSDLTLVYDSKEFMKDHQAELNENASETLEAGDTFYIWTYPESGKRDDSLYTLTSELTFDTAYTDSSGRLWGHCVYWQAIKDFWVCLSAPGNPDIPAAVTPPATEQPAAETPVQPEQTQPASTSSEPPVPTGEPAPNTPLSRQSSISWPLIVLPIVGVIILTCILLKIFWKKKD
;
A
#
# COMPACT_ATOMS: atom_id res chain seq x y z
N MET A 1 30.24 19.56 -45.80
CA MET A 1 29.52 18.71 -44.83
C MET A 1 28.08 18.53 -45.30
N ASN A 2 27.70 17.33 -45.71
CA ASN A 2 26.57 17.07 -46.61
C ASN A 2 25.22 17.13 -45.86
N LEU A 3 24.45 18.21 -46.03
CA LEU A 3 23.14 18.44 -45.40
C LEU A 3 22.15 17.28 -45.63
N LYS A 4 22.35 16.54 -46.72
CA LYS A 4 21.59 15.34 -47.10
C LYS A 4 21.77 14.15 -46.13
N LYS A 5 22.96 13.95 -45.56
CA LYS A 5 23.18 12.87 -44.57
C LYS A 5 22.49 13.19 -43.24
N LYS A 6 22.49 14.46 -42.82
CA LYS A 6 21.82 14.90 -41.57
C LYS A 6 20.30 14.74 -41.65
N PHE A 7 19.69 15.12 -42.77
CA PHE A 7 18.24 14.94 -42.99
C PHE A 7 17.83 13.46 -43.05
N SER A 8 18.65 12.59 -43.65
CA SER A 8 18.37 11.15 -43.72
C SER A 8 18.40 10.45 -42.35
N HIS A 9 19.22 10.92 -41.41
CA HIS A 9 19.26 10.34 -40.06
C HIS A 9 18.09 10.86 -39.19
N ILE A 10 17.70 12.13 -39.36
CA ILE A 10 16.56 12.73 -38.66
C ILE A 10 15.23 12.07 -39.07
N ILE A 11 15.06 11.77 -40.37
CA ILE A 11 13.85 11.09 -40.87
C ILE A 11 13.75 9.64 -40.40
N LEU A 12 14.88 8.98 -40.13
CA LEU A 12 14.90 7.59 -39.65
C LEU A 12 14.74 7.49 -38.12
N LEU A 13 15.19 8.52 -37.38
CA LEU A 13 15.02 8.62 -35.92
C LEU A 13 13.61 9.09 -35.51
N PHE A 14 12.93 9.89 -36.33
CA PHE A 14 11.59 10.40 -36.03
C PHE A 14 10.51 9.32 -35.83
N PRO A 15 10.36 8.29 -36.68
CA PRO A 15 9.39 7.22 -36.46
C PRO A 15 9.76 6.31 -35.28
N VAL A 16 11.06 6.14 -34.99
CA VAL A 16 11.52 5.41 -33.79
C VAL A 16 11.18 6.19 -32.52
N PHE A 17 11.37 7.51 -32.54
CA PHE A 17 10.98 8.41 -31.44
C PHE A 17 9.46 8.47 -31.25
N LEU A 18 8.69 8.46 -32.35
CA LEU A 18 7.22 8.40 -32.30
C LEU A 18 6.72 7.04 -31.76
N LEU A 19 7.42 5.93 -32.06
CA LEU A 19 7.14 4.61 -31.49
C LEU A 19 7.43 4.56 -29.99
N LEU A 20 8.51 5.21 -29.53
CA LEU A 20 8.87 5.33 -28.11
C LEU A 20 7.87 6.17 -27.33
N LEU A 21 7.25 7.19 -27.95
CA LEU A 21 6.17 8.00 -27.36
C LEU A 21 4.81 7.28 -27.35
N ALA A 22 4.62 6.27 -28.20
CA ALA A 22 3.37 5.52 -28.33
C ALA A 22 3.37 4.19 -27.57
N ALA A 23 4.50 3.81 -26.95
CA ALA A 23 4.51 2.71 -26.00
C ALA A 23 3.74 3.15 -24.76
N PRO A 24 2.58 2.54 -24.41
CA PRO A 24 2.01 2.77 -23.10
C PRO A 24 3.07 2.35 -22.10
N LEU A 25 3.48 3.28 -21.24
CA LEU A 25 4.13 2.95 -19.98
C LEU A 25 3.07 2.31 -19.07
N THR A 26 2.49 1.19 -19.51
CA THR A 26 1.73 0.33 -18.62
C THR A 26 2.76 -0.34 -17.73
N ALA A 27 3.11 0.34 -16.65
CA ALA A 27 3.67 -0.31 -15.49
C ALA A 27 2.65 -1.38 -15.07
N TRP A 28 3.07 -2.63 -15.07
CA TRP A 28 2.32 -3.70 -14.43
C TRP A 28 2.56 -3.49 -12.95
N ALA A 29 1.73 -2.65 -12.33
CA ALA A 29 1.71 -2.52 -10.89
C ALA A 29 1.40 -3.91 -10.32
N ASP A 30 2.05 -4.26 -9.22
CA ASP A 30 1.58 -5.38 -8.39
C ASP A 30 0.10 -5.18 -8.11
N VAL A 31 -0.66 -6.27 -8.13
CA VAL A 31 -2.06 -6.25 -7.73
C VAL A 31 -2.08 -6.03 -6.22
N ILE A 32 -2.21 -4.77 -5.82
CA ILE A 32 -2.47 -4.41 -4.42
C ILE A 32 -3.89 -4.87 -4.12
N TRP A 33 -4.08 -5.47 -2.95
CA TRP A 33 -5.40 -5.78 -2.44
C TRP A 33 -6.20 -4.48 -2.28
N THR A 34 -7.36 -4.41 -2.90
CA THR A 34 -8.25 -3.24 -2.84
C THR A 34 -9.55 -3.58 -2.11
N PRO A 35 -10.09 -2.66 -1.29
CA PRO A 35 -11.41 -2.80 -0.70
C PRO A 35 -12.49 -3.09 -1.73
N GLU A 36 -13.37 -4.06 -1.46
CA GLU A 36 -14.61 -4.26 -2.20
C GLU A 36 -15.67 -3.25 -1.71
N ASN A 37 -15.47 -1.96 -2.00
CA ASN A 37 -16.34 -0.88 -1.55
C ASN A 37 -16.60 0.13 -2.70
N SER A 38 -17.88 0.45 -2.96
CA SER A 38 -18.27 1.28 -4.11
C SER A 38 -17.75 2.72 -4.02
N PHE A 39 -17.60 3.27 -2.81
CA PHE A 39 -17.01 4.59 -2.63
C PHE A 39 -15.54 4.58 -3.01
N TYR A 40 -14.77 3.58 -2.52
CA TYR A 40 -13.38 3.39 -2.91
C TYR A 40 -13.23 3.27 -4.44
N GLU A 41 -14.01 2.40 -5.09
CA GLU A 41 -13.92 2.19 -6.56
C GLU A 41 -14.16 3.47 -7.37
N SER A 42 -15.01 4.37 -6.87
CA SER A 42 -15.30 5.64 -7.53
C SER A 42 -14.30 6.75 -7.22
N HIS A 43 -13.54 6.64 -6.13
CA HIS A 43 -12.58 7.64 -5.64
C HIS A 43 -11.17 7.06 -5.51
N GLU A 44 -10.85 5.98 -6.22
CA GLU A 44 -9.56 5.26 -6.10
C GLU A 44 -8.37 6.20 -6.28
N ASN A 45 -8.43 7.09 -7.29
CA ASN A 45 -7.36 8.04 -7.59
C ASN A 45 -7.20 9.16 -6.54
N GLU A 46 -8.15 9.29 -5.61
CA GLU A 46 -8.14 10.25 -4.50
C GLU A 46 -7.72 9.58 -3.18
N CYS A 47 -7.53 8.27 -3.18
CA CYS A 47 -7.13 7.51 -2.00
C CYS A 47 -5.61 7.30 -1.97
N GLU A 48 -5.00 7.52 -0.80
CA GLU A 48 -3.61 7.21 -0.52
C GLU A 48 -3.50 5.81 0.12
N TYR A 49 -2.65 4.96 -0.45
CA TYR A 49 -2.36 3.63 0.12
C TYR A 49 -1.36 3.74 1.28
N ILE A 50 -1.69 3.18 2.45
CA ILE A 50 -0.82 3.27 3.65
C ILE A 50 -0.42 1.91 4.25
N ASP A 51 -1.28 0.88 4.19
CA ASP A 51 -0.97 -0.50 4.64
C ASP A 51 -0.45 -0.56 6.10
N ARG A 52 -1.20 -0.05 7.09
CA ARG A 52 -0.75 0.06 8.52
C ARG A 52 -1.80 -0.44 9.52
N GLN A 53 -1.35 -0.83 10.72
CA GLN A 53 -2.24 -1.16 11.84
C GLN A 53 -2.53 0.04 12.74
N TYR A 54 -3.77 0.13 13.20
CA TYR A 54 -4.24 1.18 14.10
C TYR A 54 -5.06 0.59 15.25
N THR A 55 -5.15 1.32 16.35
CA THR A 55 -6.02 1.00 17.49
C THR A 55 -7.06 2.09 17.68
N ALA A 56 -8.33 1.69 17.84
CA ALA A 56 -9.43 2.61 18.13
C ALA A 56 -9.25 3.25 19.52
N LYS A 57 -9.30 4.59 19.61
CA LYS A 57 -9.12 5.33 20.88
C LYS A 57 -10.29 5.10 21.85
N ALA A 58 -11.49 4.98 21.29
CA ALA A 58 -12.76 4.69 21.96
C ALA A 58 -13.69 4.00 20.94
N ASP A 59 -14.94 3.76 21.31
CA ASP A 59 -15.93 3.25 20.37
C ASP A 59 -16.02 4.17 19.14
N THR A 60 -15.63 3.64 17.98
CA THR A 60 -15.39 4.42 16.76
C THR A 60 -16.37 3.99 15.67
N SER A 61 -17.15 4.93 15.15
CA SER A 61 -18.12 4.64 14.09
C SER A 61 -17.44 4.28 12.76
N LEU A 62 -17.97 3.26 12.10
CA LEU A 62 -17.65 2.89 10.72
C LEU A 62 -18.75 3.35 9.78
N TYR A 63 -18.38 3.76 8.58
CA TYR A 63 -19.29 4.25 7.56
C TYR A 63 -19.08 3.51 6.24
N GLU A 64 -20.14 3.29 5.47
CA GLU A 64 -20.04 2.72 4.10
C GLU A 64 -19.28 3.64 3.14
N GLU A 65 -19.43 4.94 3.34
CA GLU A 65 -18.76 6.00 2.60
C GLU A 65 -18.40 7.15 3.57
N PRO A 66 -17.29 7.85 3.34
CA PRO A 66 -16.96 9.06 4.07
C PRO A 66 -18.13 10.06 4.08
N LEU A 67 -18.32 10.76 5.20
CA LEU A 67 -19.38 11.76 5.39
C LEU A 67 -20.83 11.22 5.34
N ALA A 68 -21.04 9.91 5.26
CA ALA A 68 -22.38 9.35 5.35
C ALA A 68 -23.10 9.80 6.64
N PRO A 69 -24.40 10.11 6.57
CA PRO A 69 -25.14 10.65 7.73
C PRO A 69 -25.36 9.62 8.84
N LYS A 70 -25.15 8.33 8.55
CA LYS A 70 -25.38 7.23 9.47
C LYS A 70 -24.20 6.26 9.40
N ALA A 71 -23.68 5.90 10.56
CA ALA A 71 -22.71 4.81 10.70
C ALA A 71 -23.34 3.47 10.30
N SER A 72 -22.60 2.65 9.56
CA SER A 72 -22.97 1.26 9.28
C SER A 72 -22.68 0.35 10.46
N ASP A 73 -21.60 0.63 11.19
CA ASP A 73 -21.14 -0.21 12.29
C ASP A 73 -20.30 0.60 13.31
N THR A 74 -19.75 -0.06 14.33
CA THR A 74 -18.89 0.53 15.36
C THR A 74 -17.78 -0.43 15.76
N LEU A 75 -16.54 0.06 15.77
CA LEU A 75 -15.39 -0.59 16.36
C LEU A 75 -15.39 -0.34 17.87
N GLU A 76 -15.19 -1.38 18.67
CA GLU A 76 -15.00 -1.25 20.11
C GLU A 76 -13.72 -0.47 20.44
N GLY A 77 -13.74 0.34 21.50
CA GLY A 77 -12.53 0.99 22.01
C GLY A 77 -11.42 -0.01 22.32
N GLY A 78 -10.21 0.26 21.82
CA GLY A 78 -9.05 -0.63 21.93
C GLY A 78 -8.98 -1.73 20.85
N ALA A 79 -9.98 -1.84 19.97
CA ALA A 79 -9.90 -2.73 18.81
C ALA A 79 -8.73 -2.36 17.91
N THR A 80 -7.95 -3.36 17.50
CA THR A 80 -6.90 -3.18 16.49
C THR A 80 -7.47 -3.51 15.11
N VAL A 81 -7.23 -2.61 14.15
CA VAL A 81 -7.72 -2.69 12.78
C VAL A 81 -6.59 -2.45 11.80
N TYR A 82 -6.73 -3.02 10.61
CA TYR A 82 -5.87 -2.70 9.48
C TYR A 82 -6.46 -1.53 8.71
N VAL A 83 -5.65 -0.54 8.34
CA VAL A 83 -6.07 0.55 7.47
C VAL A 83 -5.28 0.48 6.18
N SER A 84 -5.98 0.23 5.09
CA SER A 84 -5.40 -0.01 3.77
C SER A 84 -5.25 1.30 2.99
N PHE A 85 -6.29 2.12 2.99
CA PHE A 85 -6.38 3.36 2.21
C PHE A 85 -6.89 4.53 3.06
N VAL A 86 -6.42 5.73 2.74
CA VAL A 86 -6.87 6.99 3.34
C VAL A 86 -7.44 7.90 2.27
N TYR A 87 -8.66 8.37 2.49
CA TYR A 87 -9.32 9.40 1.69
C TYR A 87 -9.33 10.70 2.47
N ARG A 88 -9.04 11.83 1.81
CA ARG A 88 -9.14 13.16 2.40
C ARG A 88 -10.27 13.93 1.74
N ASP A 89 -11.26 14.33 2.53
CA ASP A 89 -12.39 15.11 2.01
C ASP A 89 -12.02 16.58 1.76
N GLU A 90 -12.94 17.32 1.12
CA GLU A 90 -12.76 18.75 0.82
C GLU A 90 -12.54 19.62 2.06
N GLY A 91 -13.00 19.16 3.24
CA GLY A 91 -12.80 19.82 4.53
C GLY A 91 -11.44 19.52 5.16
N GLY A 92 -10.63 18.65 4.54
CA GLY A 92 -9.34 18.21 5.05
C GLY A 92 -9.42 17.08 6.09
N GLN A 93 -10.60 16.52 6.34
CA GLN A 93 -10.75 15.40 7.25
C GLN A 93 -10.32 14.10 6.54
N GLU A 94 -9.52 13.31 7.26
CA GLU A 94 -8.99 12.04 6.77
C GLU A 94 -9.83 10.87 7.26
N TRP A 95 -10.13 9.98 6.33
CA TRP A 95 -10.92 8.78 6.52
C TRP A 95 -10.09 7.57 6.10
N GLY A 96 -9.84 6.64 7.01
CA GLY A 96 -9.17 5.38 6.74
C GLY A 96 -10.18 4.27 6.49
N TYR A 97 -9.97 3.47 5.45
CA TYR A 97 -10.72 2.23 5.27
C TYR A 97 -10.19 1.18 6.26
N ALA A 98 -10.89 1.02 7.38
CA ALA A 98 -10.55 0.13 8.47
C ALA A 98 -11.13 -1.27 8.25
N GLU A 99 -10.31 -2.30 8.46
CA GLU A 99 -10.64 -3.70 8.31
C GLU A 99 -10.28 -4.46 9.60
N GLN A 100 -11.28 -5.08 10.22
CA GLN A 100 -11.11 -5.96 11.37
C GLN A 100 -11.47 -7.40 10.96
N TYR A 101 -10.48 -8.13 10.44
CA TYR A 101 -10.70 -9.49 9.92
C TYR A 101 -11.27 -10.47 10.96
N SER A 102 -10.88 -10.34 12.23
CA SER A 102 -11.38 -11.22 13.31
C SER A 102 -12.87 -11.08 13.57
N ALA A 103 -13.43 -9.90 13.32
CA ALA A 103 -14.85 -9.59 13.52
C ALA A 103 -15.62 -9.54 12.19
N ASN A 104 -14.93 -9.68 11.05
CA ASN A 104 -15.49 -9.47 9.72
C ASN A 104 -16.20 -8.10 9.59
N GLN A 105 -15.60 -7.06 10.20
CA GLN A 105 -16.09 -5.68 10.16
C GLN A 105 -15.16 -4.86 9.27
N SER A 106 -15.73 -4.00 8.42
CA SER A 106 -14.96 -3.06 7.62
C SER A 106 -15.75 -1.79 7.33
N GLY A 107 -15.05 -0.68 7.14
CA GLY A 107 -15.67 0.58 6.72
C GLY A 107 -14.74 1.76 6.88
N TRP A 108 -15.20 2.93 6.46
CA TRP A 108 -14.48 4.19 6.61
C TRP A 108 -14.58 4.67 8.06
N ALA A 109 -13.44 4.84 8.72
CA ALA A 109 -13.30 5.43 10.04
C ALA A 109 -12.54 6.74 9.94
N ARG A 110 -12.78 7.70 10.85
CA ARG A 110 -11.96 8.91 10.91
C ARG A 110 -10.58 8.56 11.44
N MET A 111 -9.53 8.99 10.74
CA MET A 111 -8.15 8.76 11.20
C MET A 111 -7.86 9.45 12.54
N SER A 112 -8.57 10.53 12.86
CA SER A 112 -8.49 11.21 14.16
C SER A 112 -8.92 10.35 15.34
N ASP A 113 -9.78 9.36 15.11
CA ASP A 113 -10.35 8.48 16.14
C ASP A 113 -9.47 7.22 16.35
N LEU A 114 -8.45 7.06 15.50
CA LEU A 114 -7.50 5.98 15.50
C LEU A 114 -6.12 6.45 16.00
N THR A 115 -5.38 5.53 16.61
CA THR A 115 -3.97 5.70 17.00
C THR A 115 -3.13 4.71 16.23
N LEU A 116 -2.08 5.18 15.55
CA LEU A 116 -1.15 4.32 14.84
C LEU A 116 -0.45 3.35 15.82
N VAL A 117 -0.44 2.06 15.47
CA VAL A 117 0.38 1.08 16.18
C VAL A 117 1.82 1.28 15.75
N TYR A 118 2.72 1.53 16.71
CA TYR A 118 4.14 1.73 16.41
C TYR A 118 4.73 0.46 15.77
N ASP A 119 5.33 0.61 14.59
CA ASP A 119 5.82 -0.48 13.74
C ASP A 119 7.20 -0.15 13.15
N SER A 120 7.69 -1.01 12.25
CA SER A 120 8.98 -0.85 11.57
C SER A 120 9.14 0.53 10.90
N LYS A 121 8.07 1.09 10.31
CA LYS A 121 8.15 2.36 9.57
C LYS A 121 8.34 3.53 10.52
N GLU A 122 7.64 3.58 11.65
CA GLU A 122 7.90 4.61 12.66
C GLU A 122 9.27 4.41 13.33
N PHE A 123 9.67 3.16 13.58
CA PHE A 123 11.00 2.85 14.10
C PHE A 123 12.11 3.40 13.20
N MET A 124 12.06 3.11 11.91
CA MET A 124 13.06 3.59 10.97
C MET A 124 13.10 5.11 10.86
N LYS A 125 11.95 5.77 10.99
CA LYS A 125 11.86 7.24 10.98
C LYS A 125 12.51 7.84 12.22
N ASP A 126 12.24 7.30 13.41
CA ASP A 126 12.80 7.82 14.66
C ASP A 126 14.31 7.55 14.76
N HIS A 127 14.76 6.42 14.22
CA HIS A 127 16.16 5.97 14.26
C HIS A 127 16.94 6.24 12.97
N GLN A 128 16.43 7.08 12.06
CA GLN A 128 16.99 7.25 10.71
C GLN A 128 18.51 7.56 10.73
N ALA A 129 18.98 8.34 11.69
CA ALA A 129 20.39 8.70 11.81
C ALA A 129 21.30 7.55 12.32
N GLU A 130 20.71 6.50 12.89
CA GLU A 130 21.39 5.34 13.47
C GLU A 130 21.37 4.12 12.53
N LEU A 131 20.56 4.18 11.46
CA LEU A 131 20.47 3.13 10.45
C LEU A 131 21.71 3.11 9.54
N ASN A 132 22.17 1.91 9.24
CA ASN A 132 23.10 1.67 8.14
C ASN A 132 22.33 1.14 6.93
N GLU A 133 21.96 2.03 6.01
CA GLU A 133 21.24 1.72 4.76
C GLU A 133 22.14 1.12 3.65
N ASN A 134 23.43 0.90 3.93
CA ASN A 134 24.37 0.23 3.02
C ASN A 134 24.92 -1.05 3.67
N ALA A 135 24.11 -1.70 4.50
CA ALA A 135 24.46 -2.97 5.10
C ALA A 135 24.50 -4.06 4.02
N SER A 136 25.26 -5.12 4.31
CA SER A 136 25.34 -6.31 3.46
C SER A 136 25.42 -7.56 4.32
N GLU A 137 24.70 -7.54 5.45
CA GLU A 137 24.68 -8.64 6.39
C GLU A 137 23.82 -9.78 5.81
N THR A 138 24.20 -11.02 6.09
CA THR A 138 23.50 -12.19 5.56
C THR A 138 23.15 -13.17 6.66
N LEU A 139 22.06 -13.90 6.44
CA LEU A 139 21.82 -15.19 7.07
C LEU A 139 21.93 -16.27 6.00
N GLU A 140 22.55 -17.39 6.36
CA GLU A 140 22.86 -18.46 5.43
C GLU A 140 21.73 -19.50 5.36
N ALA A 141 21.75 -20.31 4.30
CA ALA A 141 20.83 -21.44 4.20
C ALA A 141 21.03 -22.41 5.38
N GLY A 142 19.92 -22.77 6.03
CA GLY A 142 19.90 -23.60 7.22
C GLY A 142 19.87 -22.82 8.55
N ASP A 143 20.13 -21.51 8.53
CA ASP A 143 19.99 -20.69 9.74
C ASP A 143 18.54 -20.59 10.19
N THR A 144 18.34 -20.59 11.50
CA THR A 144 17.03 -20.40 12.12
C THR A 144 16.91 -19.02 12.73
N PHE A 145 15.76 -18.39 12.56
CA PHE A 145 15.55 -17.03 13.06
C PHE A 145 14.11 -16.73 13.47
N TYR A 146 13.95 -15.78 14.38
CA TYR A 146 12.69 -15.16 14.74
C TYR A 146 12.51 -13.81 14.03
N ILE A 147 11.25 -13.50 13.73
CA ILE A 147 10.84 -12.24 13.10
C ILE A 147 10.30 -11.30 14.16
N TRP A 148 10.78 -10.07 14.17
CA TRP A 148 10.40 -9.02 15.11
C TRP A 148 9.73 -7.85 14.37
N THR A 149 8.79 -7.20 15.05
CA THR A 149 8.10 -6.02 14.48
C THR A 149 9.06 -4.83 14.27
N TYR A 150 9.95 -4.60 15.22
CA TYR A 150 11.09 -3.70 15.16
C TYR A 150 12.12 -4.09 16.25
N PRO A 151 13.37 -3.58 16.20
CA PRO A 151 14.39 -3.87 17.19
C PRO A 151 13.93 -3.53 18.61
N GLU A 152 14.18 -4.42 19.56
CA GLU A 152 13.78 -4.26 20.97
C GLU A 152 12.26 -3.98 21.18
N SER A 153 11.41 -4.40 20.24
CA SER A 153 9.93 -4.22 20.34
C SER A 153 9.26 -5.06 21.43
N GLY A 154 9.91 -6.13 21.87
CA GLY A 154 9.27 -7.15 22.72
C GLY A 154 8.15 -7.93 22.03
N LYS A 155 7.92 -7.72 20.73
CA LYS A 155 6.88 -8.38 19.93
C LYS A 155 7.54 -9.08 18.74
N ARG A 156 7.42 -10.41 18.72
CA ARG A 156 7.89 -11.28 17.64
C ARG A 156 6.78 -12.19 17.15
N ASP A 157 6.95 -12.73 15.95
CA ASP A 157 6.23 -13.92 15.52
C ASP A 157 6.64 -15.12 16.41
N ASP A 158 5.68 -15.97 16.78
CA ASP A 158 5.92 -17.17 17.58
C ASP A 158 6.63 -18.27 16.78
N SER A 159 6.62 -18.17 15.45
CA SER A 159 7.23 -19.13 14.54
C SER A 159 8.74 -18.97 14.48
N LEU A 160 9.46 -20.09 14.66
CA LEU A 160 10.88 -20.17 14.33
C LEU A 160 11.02 -20.57 12.86
N TYR A 161 11.59 -19.69 12.05
CA TYR A 161 11.81 -19.93 10.64
C TYR A 161 13.15 -20.62 10.41
N THR A 162 13.27 -21.34 9.30
CA THR A 162 14.54 -21.92 8.81
C THR A 162 14.76 -21.48 7.37
N LEU A 163 15.90 -20.86 7.09
CA LEU A 163 16.24 -20.37 5.76
C LEU A 163 16.52 -21.53 4.80
N THR A 164 15.92 -21.46 3.61
CA THR A 164 16.16 -22.41 2.51
C THR A 164 17.22 -21.91 1.52
N SER A 165 17.49 -20.60 1.54
CA SER A 165 18.52 -19.91 0.77
C SER A 165 19.06 -18.74 1.61
N GLU A 166 20.20 -18.17 1.19
CA GLU A 166 20.72 -16.94 1.77
C GLU A 166 19.67 -15.82 1.77
N LEU A 167 19.64 -15.03 2.85
CA LEU A 167 18.86 -13.81 2.98
C LEU A 167 19.78 -12.66 3.34
N THR A 168 19.82 -11.63 2.49
CA THR A 168 20.64 -10.42 2.68
C THR A 168 19.78 -9.28 3.23
N PHE A 169 20.37 -8.50 4.13
CA PHE A 169 19.77 -7.32 4.75
C PHE A 169 20.55 -6.08 4.30
N ASP A 170 19.87 -5.20 3.57
CA ASP A 170 20.43 -3.94 3.04
C ASP A 170 20.44 -2.82 4.08
N THR A 171 19.61 -2.95 5.10
CA THR A 171 19.48 -2.02 6.21
C THR A 171 19.77 -2.72 7.53
N ALA A 172 20.69 -2.16 8.31
CA ALA A 172 21.02 -2.69 9.63
C ALA A 172 20.94 -1.61 10.72
N TYR A 173 20.69 -2.05 11.95
CA TYR A 173 20.63 -1.22 13.15
C TYR A 173 21.40 -1.90 14.28
N THR A 174 22.15 -1.13 15.07
CA THR A 174 22.79 -1.65 16.28
C THR A 174 22.08 -1.10 17.49
N ASP A 175 21.52 -1.99 18.31
CA ASP A 175 20.73 -1.57 19.46
C ASP A 175 21.57 -1.10 20.66
N SER A 176 20.88 -0.63 21.69
CA SER A 176 21.50 -0.09 22.91
C SER A 176 22.39 -1.10 23.66
N SER A 177 22.16 -2.40 23.45
CA SER A 177 22.95 -3.50 24.02
C SER A 177 24.07 -3.98 23.09
N GLY A 178 24.25 -3.33 21.93
CA GLY A 178 25.24 -3.68 20.92
C GLY A 178 24.87 -4.87 20.05
N ARG A 179 23.60 -5.30 20.02
CA ARG A 179 23.13 -6.36 19.12
C ARG A 179 22.85 -5.78 17.75
N LEU A 180 23.28 -6.50 16.72
CA LEU A 180 23.05 -6.17 15.33
C LEU A 180 21.70 -6.71 14.88
N TRP A 181 20.93 -5.86 14.22
CA TRP A 181 19.63 -6.15 13.64
C TRP A 181 19.67 -5.90 12.14
N GLY A 182 19.04 -6.78 11.36
CA GLY A 182 18.82 -6.63 9.93
C GLY A 182 17.34 -6.40 9.64
N HIS A 183 17.04 -5.43 8.78
CA HIS A 183 15.69 -5.16 8.29
C HIS A 183 15.48 -5.80 6.92
N CYS A 184 14.31 -6.41 6.73
CA CYS A 184 13.89 -7.02 5.49
C CYS A 184 12.55 -6.41 5.06
N VAL A 185 12.55 -5.74 3.91
CA VAL A 185 11.34 -5.15 3.32
C VAL A 185 10.35 -6.23 2.90
N TYR A 186 10.84 -7.36 2.37
CA TYR A 186 9.99 -8.44 1.89
C TYR A 186 10.71 -9.80 1.84
N TRP A 187 10.12 -10.82 2.43
CA TRP A 187 10.54 -12.21 2.31
C TRP A 187 9.34 -13.15 2.46
N GLN A 188 9.09 -13.99 1.45
CA GLN A 188 8.02 -15.01 1.47
C GLN A 188 6.65 -14.51 1.97
N ALA A 189 6.16 -13.42 1.38
CA ALA A 189 4.90 -12.76 1.74
C ALA A 189 4.86 -12.08 3.12
N ILE A 190 6.00 -12.02 3.83
CA ILE A 190 6.16 -11.23 5.06
C ILE A 190 6.85 -9.92 4.67
N LYS A 191 6.29 -8.80 5.12
CA LYS A 191 6.78 -7.44 4.82
C LYS A 191 7.35 -6.77 6.07
N ASP A 192 8.23 -5.79 5.86
CA ASP A 192 8.67 -4.78 6.83
C ASP A 192 8.98 -5.33 8.22
N PHE A 193 9.95 -6.26 8.29
CA PHE A 193 10.29 -6.95 9.52
C PHE A 193 11.78 -6.94 9.86
N TRP A 194 12.09 -7.28 11.11
CA TRP A 194 13.45 -7.25 11.64
C TRP A 194 13.91 -8.60 12.19
N VAL A 195 15.21 -8.86 12.09
CA VAL A 195 15.86 -10.05 12.65
C VAL A 195 17.08 -9.62 13.47
N CYS A 196 17.22 -10.14 14.69
CA CYS A 196 18.43 -9.92 15.50
C CYS A 196 19.57 -10.82 15.00
N LEU A 197 20.41 -10.32 14.10
CA LEU A 197 21.51 -11.05 13.48
C LEU A 197 22.58 -11.52 14.49
N SER A 198 22.76 -10.82 15.61
CA SER A 198 23.66 -11.29 16.68
C SER A 198 23.15 -12.53 17.41
N ALA A 199 21.84 -12.83 17.34
CA ALA A 199 21.21 -13.95 18.05
C ALA A 199 19.89 -14.35 17.37
N PRO A 200 19.92 -14.83 16.11
CA PRO A 200 18.72 -14.91 15.25
C PRO A 200 17.66 -15.86 15.80
N GLY A 201 18.07 -17.00 16.36
CA GLY A 201 17.18 -17.98 16.98
C GLY A 201 16.86 -17.72 18.46
N ASN A 202 17.26 -16.57 19.03
CA ASN A 202 16.92 -16.26 20.42
C ASN A 202 15.49 -15.70 20.50
N PRO A 203 14.57 -16.41 21.17
CA PRO A 203 13.25 -15.86 21.41
C PRO A 203 13.32 -14.67 22.38
N ASP A 204 14.10 -14.76 23.43
CA ASP A 204 13.92 -13.91 24.62
C ASP A 204 14.81 -12.67 24.57
N ILE A 205 14.59 -11.81 23.57
CA ILE A 205 15.21 -10.49 23.49
C ILE A 205 14.35 -9.49 24.29
N PRO A 206 14.92 -8.80 25.30
CA PRO A 206 14.19 -7.82 26.09
C PRO A 206 13.65 -6.66 25.23
N ALA A 207 12.48 -6.15 25.61
CA ALA A 207 11.96 -4.90 25.07
C ALA A 207 12.76 -3.70 25.58
N ALA A 208 12.83 -2.62 24.80
CA ALA A 208 13.39 -1.35 25.23
C ALA A 208 12.61 -0.81 26.44
N VAL A 209 13.33 -0.25 27.43
CA VAL A 209 12.75 0.23 28.70
C VAL A 209 11.90 1.50 28.50
N THR A 210 12.11 2.22 27.40
CA THR A 210 11.33 3.39 27.01
C THR A 210 10.50 3.06 25.77
N PRO A 211 9.17 3.12 25.82
CA PRO A 211 8.34 2.92 24.64
C PRO A 211 8.68 3.99 23.58
N PRO A 212 8.68 3.63 22.29
CA PRO A 212 8.84 4.61 21.23
C PRO A 212 7.72 5.64 21.26
N ALA A 213 8.05 6.92 21.08
CA ALA A 213 7.10 8.01 21.20
C ALA A 213 6.30 8.17 19.91
N THR A 214 5.08 7.63 19.86
CA THR A 214 4.12 8.01 18.80
C THR A 214 3.54 9.39 19.11
N GLU A 215 4.28 10.46 18.81
CA GLU A 215 3.73 11.82 18.87
C GLU A 215 2.87 12.07 17.61
N GLN A 216 1.56 11.82 17.72
CA GLN A 216 0.59 12.27 16.71
C GLN A 216 0.22 13.73 17.00
N PRO A 217 0.20 14.64 16.01
CA PRO A 217 -0.18 16.03 16.23
C PRO A 217 -1.58 16.12 16.85
N ALA A 218 -1.69 16.81 17.97
CA ALA A 218 -2.97 17.05 18.62
C ALA A 218 -3.90 17.76 17.63
N ALA A 219 -5.06 17.17 17.36
CA ALA A 219 -6.13 17.82 16.62
C ALA A 219 -6.47 19.14 17.32
N GLU A 220 -6.30 20.26 16.61
CA GLU A 220 -6.75 21.57 17.07
C GLU A 220 -8.25 21.46 17.34
N THR A 221 -8.64 21.63 18.60
CA THR A 221 -10.03 21.56 19.05
C THR A 221 -10.86 22.62 18.31
N PRO A 222 -11.86 22.26 17.48
CA PRO A 222 -12.77 23.25 16.94
C PRO A 222 -13.70 23.70 18.07
N VAL A 223 -13.69 25.01 18.34
CA VAL A 223 -14.60 25.65 19.29
C VAL A 223 -16.04 25.46 18.79
N GLN A 224 -16.83 24.68 19.51
CA GLN A 224 -18.23 24.37 19.20
C GLN A 224 -19.15 25.56 19.57
N PRO A 225 -20.02 26.05 18.67
CA PRO A 225 -21.15 26.88 19.08
C PRO A 225 -22.28 26.00 19.63
N GLU A 226 -22.71 26.36 20.83
CA GLU A 226 -23.90 25.92 21.54
C GLU A 226 -25.18 26.22 20.73
N GLN A 227 -26.08 25.23 20.54
CA GLN A 227 -27.52 25.39 20.80
C GLN A 227 -28.43 24.17 20.48
N THR A 228 -29.13 23.75 21.53
CA THR A 228 -30.57 23.37 21.65
C THR A 228 -31.14 22.10 20.98
N GLN A 229 -31.49 21.16 21.85
CA GLN A 229 -32.37 20.00 21.65
C GLN A 229 -33.86 20.39 21.66
N PRO A 230 -34.72 19.65 20.94
CA PRO A 230 -35.86 19.02 21.64
C PRO A 230 -36.08 17.54 21.27
N ALA A 231 -36.94 16.91 22.07
CA ALA A 231 -37.01 15.49 22.40
C ALA A 231 -37.91 14.61 21.51
N SER A 232 -37.59 13.30 21.52
CA SER A 232 -38.43 12.07 21.50
C SER A 232 -39.48 11.91 20.37
N THR A 233 -39.68 10.74 19.72
CA THR A 233 -40.15 9.48 20.32
C THR A 233 -40.20 8.34 19.25
N SER A 234 -39.78 7.13 19.65
CA SER A 234 -40.29 5.76 19.36
C SER A 234 -41.02 5.44 18.04
N SER A 235 -40.55 4.42 17.29
CA SER A 235 -41.20 3.08 17.17
C SER A 235 -40.52 2.17 16.10
N GLU A 236 -40.50 0.87 16.36
CA GLU A 236 -39.94 -0.28 15.61
C GLU A 236 -40.96 -1.47 15.77
N PRO A 237 -40.97 -2.63 15.03
CA PRO A 237 -40.62 -3.08 13.64
C PRO A 237 -41.83 -3.84 12.99
N PRO A 238 -41.77 -4.90 12.10
CA PRO A 238 -40.94 -6.15 12.04
C PRO A 238 -40.36 -6.61 10.67
N VAL A 239 -39.46 -7.59 10.77
CA VAL A 239 -38.74 -8.43 9.77
C VAL A 239 -39.68 -9.48 9.10
N PRO A 240 -39.37 -10.03 7.89
CA PRO A 240 -38.87 -11.43 7.78
C PRO A 240 -37.78 -11.60 6.68
N THR A 241 -36.63 -12.22 6.99
CA THR A 241 -36.28 -13.65 6.81
C THR A 241 -36.18 -14.14 5.37
N GLY A 242 -34.96 -14.50 4.94
CA GLY A 242 -34.71 -15.31 3.74
C GLY A 242 -33.22 -15.48 3.40
N GLU A 243 -32.58 -16.51 3.96
CA GLU A 243 -31.41 -17.19 3.38
C GLU A 243 -31.92 -18.36 2.48
N PRO A 244 -31.17 -18.92 1.50
CA PRO A 244 -29.81 -19.46 1.71
C PRO A 244 -28.78 -19.32 0.55
N ALA A 245 -27.50 -19.18 0.96
CA ALA A 245 -26.30 -19.95 0.55
C ALA A 245 -25.83 -19.98 -0.94
N PRO A 246 -24.64 -20.56 -1.23
CA PRO A 246 -23.41 -19.84 -1.60
C PRO A 246 -23.05 -20.06 -3.09
N ASN A 247 -21.96 -19.45 -3.58
CA ASN A 247 -20.89 -20.12 -4.37
C ASN A 247 -20.02 -19.13 -5.18
N THR A 248 -18.72 -19.13 -4.84
CA THR A 248 -17.54 -19.02 -5.72
C THR A 248 -17.25 -17.71 -6.46
N PRO A 249 -16.10 -17.04 -6.21
CA PRO A 249 -15.64 -15.96 -7.07
C PRO A 249 -15.17 -16.54 -8.41
N LEU A 250 -15.88 -16.17 -9.47
CA LEU A 250 -15.44 -16.36 -10.85
C LEU A 250 -14.21 -15.49 -11.09
N SER A 251 -13.05 -16.13 -11.25
CA SER A 251 -11.86 -15.51 -11.81
C SER A 251 -12.21 -14.98 -13.20
N ARG A 252 -12.39 -13.65 -13.31
CA ARG A 252 -12.60 -12.99 -14.60
C ARG A 252 -11.25 -12.94 -15.33
N GLN A 253 -10.93 -14.03 -16.02
CA GLN A 253 -9.87 -14.06 -17.01
C GLN A 253 -10.32 -13.22 -18.21
N SER A 254 -9.94 -11.94 -18.24
CA SER A 254 -10.24 -11.05 -19.37
C SER A 254 -9.37 -11.44 -20.57
N SER A 255 -9.94 -12.23 -21.48
CA SER A 255 -9.36 -12.49 -22.80
C SER A 255 -9.47 -11.23 -23.66
N ILE A 256 -8.44 -10.40 -23.67
CA ILE A 256 -8.34 -9.28 -24.62
C ILE A 256 -7.89 -9.86 -25.97
N SER A 257 -8.76 -9.70 -26.96
CA SER A 257 -8.60 -10.18 -28.32
C SER A 257 -7.40 -9.50 -29.00
N TRP A 258 -6.54 -10.32 -29.63
CA TRP A 258 -5.30 -9.91 -30.31
C TRP A 258 -5.40 -8.98 -31.55
N PRO A 259 -6.55 -8.64 -32.18
CA PRO A 259 -6.50 -7.83 -33.40
C PRO A 259 -6.35 -6.32 -33.18
N LEU A 260 -6.40 -5.80 -31.94
CA LEU A 260 -6.36 -4.34 -31.69
C LEU A 260 -4.95 -3.70 -31.70
N ILE A 261 -3.87 -4.50 -31.70
CA ILE A 261 -2.48 -3.99 -31.71
C ILE A 261 -1.85 -4.01 -33.13
N VAL A 262 -2.34 -4.84 -34.04
CA VAL A 262 -1.68 -5.05 -35.36
C VAL A 262 -1.99 -3.93 -36.38
N LEU A 263 -3.19 -3.35 -36.32
CA LEU A 263 -3.66 -2.30 -37.25
C LEU A 263 -2.78 -1.02 -37.30
N PRO A 264 -2.34 -0.42 -36.17
CA PRO A 264 -1.52 0.80 -36.23
C PRO A 264 -0.12 0.55 -36.80
N ILE A 265 0.48 -0.62 -36.57
CA ILE A 265 1.83 -0.96 -37.06
C ILE A 265 1.85 -1.06 -38.59
N VAL A 266 0.83 -1.69 -39.18
CA VAL A 266 0.69 -1.77 -40.65
C VAL A 266 0.48 -0.38 -41.26
N GLY A 267 -0.30 0.49 -40.61
CA GLY A 267 -0.52 1.87 -41.05
C GLY A 267 0.77 2.70 -41.13
N VAL A 268 1.63 2.60 -40.11
CA VAL A 268 2.92 3.31 -40.09
C VAL A 268 3.87 2.79 -41.19
N ILE A 269 3.93 1.47 -41.41
CA ILE A 269 4.77 0.87 -42.46
C ILE A 269 4.34 1.35 -43.85
N ILE A 270 3.02 1.38 -44.11
CA ILE A 270 2.47 1.85 -45.40
C ILE A 270 2.79 3.33 -45.61
N LEU A 271 2.60 4.17 -44.59
CA LEU A 271 2.90 5.61 -44.67
C LEU A 271 4.39 5.85 -44.96
N THR A 272 5.26 5.08 -44.30
CA THR A 272 6.72 5.14 -44.50
C THR A 272 7.10 4.76 -45.94
N CYS A 273 6.48 3.71 -46.50
CA CYS A 273 6.71 3.27 -47.87
C CYS A 273 6.22 4.30 -48.91
N ILE A 274 5.09 4.98 -48.65
CA ILE A 274 4.56 6.04 -49.51
C ILE A 274 5.50 7.25 -49.52
N LEU A 275 5.98 7.68 -48.36
CA LEU A 275 6.92 8.80 -48.24
C LEU A 275 8.25 8.50 -48.96
N LEU A 276 8.78 7.27 -48.84
CA LEU A 276 9.97 6.84 -49.57
C LEU A 276 9.77 6.89 -51.10
N LYS A 277 8.61 6.43 -51.60
CA LYS A 277 8.27 6.51 -53.03
C LYS A 277 8.18 7.94 -53.55
N ILE A 278 7.54 8.85 -52.79
CA ILE A 278 7.39 10.25 -53.19
C ILE A 278 8.75 10.95 -53.26
N PHE A 279 9.64 10.69 -52.29
CA PHE A 279 10.97 11.30 -52.28
C PHE A 279 11.93 10.70 -53.31
N TRP A 280 11.80 9.41 -53.66
CA TRP A 280 12.61 8.79 -54.72
C TRP A 280 12.13 9.14 -56.13
N LYS A 281 10.84 9.42 -56.33
CA LYS A 281 10.28 9.85 -57.64
C LYS A 281 10.68 11.27 -58.02
N LYS A 282 11.18 12.09 -57.08
CA LYS A 282 11.62 13.47 -57.33
C LYS A 282 13.07 13.57 -57.82
N LYS A 283 13.64 12.45 -58.30
CA LYS A 283 15.06 12.30 -58.68
C LYS A 283 15.29 12.13 -60.18
N ASP A 284 14.29 12.40 -61.01
CA ASP A 284 14.44 12.65 -62.45
C ASP A 284 14.11 14.13 -62.75
#